data_AF-A0A4Y2RYU3-F1
#
_entry.id   AF-A0A4Y2RYU3-F1
#
_cell.length_a   1.000
_cell.length_b   1.000
_cell.length_c   1.000
_cell.angle_alpha   90.00
_cell.angle_beta   90.00
_cell.angle_gamma   90.00
#
_symmetry.space_group_name_H-M   'P 1'
#
loop_
_entity.id
_entity.type
_entity.pdbx_description
1 polymer ?
#
loop_
_entity_poly.entity_id
_entity_poly.type
_entity_poly.pdbx_seq_one_letter_code
_entity_poly.pdbx_strand_id
1 'polypeptide(L)'
;MRSIHLVQLINSITRSTIDYACQIFSLACKSDRKKLETLYNSALRYATDLPKFTPLPFLFKEADVSPLIIRHDCLREVFLIKHCKLGEFSPLYTSWADSTISNSSSFAKELQNILNSWNLCITDILKYSYSVHFEDHREVKIYTSSLPFQNKHLNLCIISTFYIEYLDRISNNNITLDTDASKSARFTSIAAYNLNMQKVST
;
A
#
# COMPACT_ATOMS: atom_id res chain seq x y z
N MET A 1 -30.80 4.84 -21.32
CA MET A 1 -30.28 3.44 -21.33
C MET A 1 -29.05 3.42 -20.45
N ARG A 2 -29.03 2.62 -19.36
CA ARG A 2 -27.95 2.61 -18.36
C ARG A 2 -26.64 2.11 -18.98
N SER A 3 -25.63 2.96 -19.14
CA SER A 3 -24.31 2.51 -19.56
C SER A 3 -23.50 2.06 -18.33
N ILE A 4 -23.78 0.84 -17.87
CA ILE A 4 -23.09 0.17 -16.75
C ILE A 4 -21.58 0.29 -16.89
N HIS A 5 -21.08 0.14 -18.12
CA HIS A 5 -19.67 0.22 -18.44
C HIS A 5 -19.07 1.61 -18.21
N LEU A 6 -19.81 2.70 -18.50
CA LEU A 6 -19.31 4.06 -18.24
C LEU A 6 -19.22 4.34 -16.74
N VAL A 7 -20.21 3.90 -15.96
CA VAL A 7 -20.17 4.04 -14.49
C VAL A 7 -18.99 3.23 -13.92
N GLN A 8 -18.79 2.00 -14.39
CA GLN A 8 -17.64 1.17 -14.00
C GLN A 8 -16.29 1.79 -14.40
N LEU A 9 -16.21 2.42 -15.57
CA LEU A 9 -15.01 3.11 -16.03
C LEU A 9 -14.68 4.30 -15.14
N ILE A 10 -15.67 5.16 -14.85
CA ILE A 10 -15.50 6.29 -13.94
C ILE A 10 -15.07 5.82 -12.55
N ASN A 11 -15.71 4.77 -12.03
CA ASN A 11 -15.35 4.22 -10.72
C ASN A 11 -13.92 3.66 -10.71
N SER A 12 -13.50 2.98 -11.78
CA SER A 12 -12.13 2.47 -11.90
C SER A 12 -11.09 3.60 -11.93
N ILE A 13 -11.33 4.65 -12.72
CA ILE A 13 -10.43 5.82 -12.82
C ILE A 13 -10.38 6.55 -11.46
N THR A 14 -11.55 6.77 -10.85
CA THR A 14 -11.65 7.44 -9.55
C THR A 14 -10.93 6.64 -8.48
N ARG A 15 -11.08 5.32 -8.48
CA ARG A 15 -10.37 4.45 -7.56
C ARG A 15 -8.85 4.51 -7.76
N SER A 16 -8.38 4.43 -8.99
CA SER A 16 -6.94 4.40 -9.28
C SER A 16 -6.23 5.72 -8.99
N THR A 17 -6.90 6.85 -9.20
CA THR A 17 -6.28 8.18 -9.12
C THR A 17 -6.60 8.93 -7.84
N ILE A 18 -7.82 8.79 -7.33
CA ILE A 18 -8.33 9.61 -6.25
C ILE A 18 -8.37 8.82 -4.93
N ASP A 19 -8.98 7.63 -4.92
CA ASP A 19 -9.15 6.85 -3.69
C ASP A 19 -7.82 6.41 -3.07
N TYR A 20 -6.86 5.96 -3.90
CA TYR A 20 -5.54 5.57 -3.40
C TYR A 20 -4.76 6.72 -2.76
N ALA A 21 -5.08 7.96 -3.12
CA ALA A 21 -4.47 9.16 -2.56
C ALA A 21 -5.35 9.83 -1.50
N CYS A 22 -6.38 9.15 -0.97
CA CYS A 22 -7.35 9.72 -0.02
C CYS A 22 -6.68 10.40 1.19
N GLN A 23 -5.56 9.86 1.69
CA GLN A 23 -4.75 10.42 2.77
C GLN A 23 -4.07 11.76 2.42
N ILE A 24 -3.86 12.05 1.13
CA ILE A 24 -3.37 13.34 0.64
C ILE A 24 -4.56 14.28 0.40
N PHE A 25 -5.68 13.75 -0.10
CA PHE A 25 -6.90 14.53 -0.29
C PHE A 25 -7.47 15.10 1.02
N SER A 26 -7.26 14.42 2.15
CA SER A 26 -7.61 14.93 3.47
C SER A 26 -6.79 16.17 3.88
N LEU A 27 -5.69 16.48 3.19
CA LEU A 27 -4.90 17.71 3.38
C LEU A 27 -5.31 18.83 2.41
N ALA A 28 -6.05 18.51 1.34
CA ALA A 28 -6.46 19.50 0.35
C ALA A 28 -7.49 20.50 0.91
N CYS A 29 -7.45 21.74 0.43
CA CYS A 29 -8.38 22.80 0.80
C CYS A 29 -9.84 22.45 0.42
N LYS A 30 -10.82 22.99 1.18
CA LYS A 30 -12.26 22.78 0.91
C LYS A 30 -12.67 23.16 -0.52
N SER A 31 -12.06 24.20 -1.08
CA SER A 31 -12.29 24.66 -2.45
C SER A 31 -11.93 23.60 -3.48
N ASP A 32 -10.79 22.93 -3.32
CA ASP A 32 -10.29 21.97 -4.30
C ASP A 32 -11.03 20.64 -4.21
N ARG A 33 -11.43 20.23 -3.00
CA ARG A 33 -12.34 19.08 -2.82
C ARG A 33 -13.67 19.32 -3.54
N LYS A 34 -14.24 20.51 -3.41
CA LYS A 34 -15.50 20.87 -4.07
C LYS A 34 -15.39 20.85 -5.60
N LYS A 35 -14.26 21.29 -6.16
CA LYS A 35 -13.99 21.18 -7.61
C LYS A 35 -14.01 19.72 -8.05
N LEU A 36 -13.32 18.86 -7.29
CA LEU A 36 -13.25 17.43 -7.58
C LEU A 36 -14.62 16.75 -7.48
N GLU A 37 -15.40 17.06 -6.44
CA GLU A 37 -16.78 16.57 -6.31
C GLU A 37 -17.65 17.02 -7.47
N THR A 38 -17.50 18.27 -7.91
CA THR A 38 -18.25 18.79 -9.07
C THR A 38 -17.91 18.02 -10.33
N LEU A 39 -16.62 17.74 -10.56
CA LEU A 39 -16.14 16.95 -11.70
C LEU A 39 -16.68 15.51 -11.64
N TYR A 40 -16.56 14.85 -10.50
CA TYR A 40 -17.06 13.50 -10.27
C TYR A 40 -18.58 13.41 -10.50
N ASN A 41 -19.35 14.33 -9.93
CA ASN A 41 -20.80 14.39 -10.11
C ASN A 41 -21.19 14.66 -11.57
N SER A 42 -20.42 15.49 -12.29
CA SER A 42 -20.65 15.73 -13.71
C SER A 42 -20.38 14.49 -14.56
N ALA A 43 -19.31 13.75 -14.25
CA ALA A 43 -18.98 12.50 -14.94
C ALA A 43 -20.05 11.43 -14.67
N LEU A 44 -20.52 11.29 -13.43
CA LEU A 44 -21.61 10.38 -13.09
C LEU A 44 -22.89 10.69 -13.85
N ARG A 45 -23.28 11.97 -13.94
CA ARG A 45 -24.45 12.39 -14.74
C ARG A 45 -24.32 12.00 -16.19
N TYR A 46 -23.14 12.21 -16.77
CA TYR A 46 -22.86 11.81 -18.14
C TYR A 46 -22.99 10.29 -18.32
N ALA A 47 -22.43 9.48 -17.42
CA ALA A 47 -22.51 8.02 -17.51
C ALA A 47 -23.91 7.44 -17.25
N THR A 48 -24.71 8.12 -16.43
CA THR A 48 -26.09 7.73 -16.10
C THR A 48 -27.14 8.34 -17.03
N ASP A 49 -26.73 9.21 -17.96
CA ASP A 49 -27.63 9.96 -18.84
C ASP A 49 -28.66 10.80 -18.06
N LEU A 50 -28.25 11.34 -16.91
CA LEU A 50 -29.09 12.15 -16.04
C LEU A 50 -28.85 13.65 -16.29
N PRO A 51 -29.91 14.48 -16.28
CA PRO A 51 -29.77 15.91 -16.50
C PRO A 51 -29.02 16.61 -15.37
N LYS A 52 -28.49 17.81 -15.65
CA LYS A 52 -27.70 18.61 -14.69
C LYS A 52 -28.47 18.97 -13.41
N PHE A 53 -29.80 19.06 -13.49
CA PHE A 53 -30.65 19.44 -12.35
C PHE A 53 -31.02 18.27 -11.44
N THR A 54 -30.70 17.01 -11.79
CA THR A 54 -31.04 15.86 -10.91
C THR A 54 -30.42 16.06 -9.52
N PRO A 55 -31.18 15.94 -8.42
CA PRO A 55 -30.59 16.10 -7.10
C PRO A 55 -29.51 15.05 -6.82
N LEU A 56 -28.46 15.42 -6.09
CA LEU A 56 -27.32 14.52 -5.81
C LEU A 56 -27.72 13.19 -5.15
N PRO A 57 -28.66 13.14 -4.17
CA PRO A 57 -29.06 11.86 -3.58
C PRO A 57 -29.65 10.89 -4.59
N PHE A 58 -30.41 11.38 -5.57
CA PHE A 58 -30.97 10.56 -6.65
C PHE A 58 -29.89 10.10 -7.62
N LEU A 59 -28.94 10.98 -7.98
CA LEU A 59 -27.79 10.63 -8.83
C LEU A 59 -26.98 9.48 -8.24
N PHE A 60 -26.66 9.55 -6.94
CA PHE A 60 -25.88 8.53 -6.25
C PHE A 60 -26.63 7.21 -6.13
N LYS A 61 -27.93 7.26 -5.86
CA LYS A 61 -28.79 6.07 -5.81
C LYS A 61 -28.91 5.40 -7.19
N GLU A 62 -29.06 6.18 -8.25
CA GLU A 62 -29.16 5.67 -9.63
C GLU A 62 -27.84 5.07 -10.12
N ALA A 63 -26.71 5.72 -9.77
CA ALA A 63 -25.38 5.25 -10.11
C ALA A 63 -24.87 4.10 -9.22
N ASP A 64 -25.59 3.75 -8.14
CA ASP A 64 -25.18 2.78 -7.12
C ASP A 64 -23.77 3.07 -6.54
N VAL A 65 -23.54 4.34 -6.20
CA VAL A 65 -22.26 4.81 -5.65
C VAL A 65 -22.47 5.76 -4.48
N SER A 66 -21.56 5.70 -3.50
CA SER A 66 -21.53 6.66 -2.39
C SER A 66 -20.96 8.02 -2.83
N PRO A 67 -21.35 9.12 -2.15
CA PRO A 67 -20.70 10.41 -2.32
C PRO A 67 -19.18 10.31 -2.14
N LEU A 68 -18.43 11.07 -2.94
CA LEU A 68 -16.97 11.06 -2.95
C LEU A 68 -16.38 11.34 -1.56
N ILE A 69 -16.93 12.32 -0.84
CA ILE A 69 -16.47 12.69 0.50
C ILE A 69 -16.60 11.56 1.51
N ILE A 70 -17.77 10.92 1.57
CA ILE A 70 -18.05 9.81 2.50
C ILE A 70 -17.11 8.64 2.22
N ARG A 71 -16.91 8.34 0.92
CA ARG A 71 -16.00 7.29 0.49
C ARG A 71 -14.55 7.60 0.89
N HIS A 72 -14.09 8.84 0.73
CA HIS A 72 -12.75 9.24 1.16
C HIS A 72 -12.58 9.21 2.67
N ASP A 73 -13.57 9.66 3.44
CA ASP A 73 -13.53 9.61 4.90
C ASP A 73 -13.38 8.17 5.39
N CYS A 74 -14.17 7.24 4.83
CA CYS A 74 -14.07 5.82 5.14
C CYS A 74 -12.70 5.22 4.76
N LEU A 75 -12.19 5.53 3.56
CA LEU A 75 -10.89 5.04 3.12
C LEU A 75 -9.73 5.58 3.96
N ARG A 76 -9.81 6.85 4.37
CA ARG A 76 -8.87 7.46 5.30
C ARG A 76 -8.88 6.75 6.64
N GLU A 77 -10.05 6.49 7.22
CA GLU A 77 -10.16 5.75 8.49
C GLU A 77 -9.54 4.35 8.39
N VAL A 78 -9.86 3.61 7.32
CA VAL A 78 -9.28 2.30 7.04
C VAL A 78 -7.75 2.38 6.90
N PHE A 79 -7.24 3.40 6.21
CA PHE A 79 -5.80 3.65 6.09
C PHE A 79 -5.17 3.85 7.48
N LEU A 80 -5.74 4.72 8.31
CA LEU A 80 -5.25 5.01 9.66
C LEU A 80 -5.22 3.75 10.52
N ILE A 81 -6.29 2.98 10.55
CA ILE A 81 -6.38 1.74 11.33
C ILE A 81 -5.35 0.72 10.85
N LYS A 82 -5.18 0.55 9.52
CA LYS A 82 -4.15 -0.34 8.98
C LYS A 82 -2.76 0.06 9.46
N HIS A 83 -2.46 1.36 9.46
CA HIS A 83 -1.20 1.87 9.97
C HIS A 83 -1.05 1.65 11.49
N CYS A 84 -2.11 1.82 12.28
CA CYS A 84 -2.09 1.47 13.71
C CYS A 84 -1.84 -0.02 13.94
N LYS A 85 -2.47 -0.90 13.14
CA LYS A 85 -2.24 -2.35 13.19
C LYS A 85 -0.77 -2.70 12.92
N LEU A 86 -0.13 -2.01 11.98
CA LEU A 86 1.28 -2.22 11.64
C LEU A 86 2.25 -1.84 12.77
N GLY A 87 1.84 -1.03 13.76
CA GLY A 87 2.70 -0.64 14.87
C GLY A 87 4.01 -0.02 14.38
N GLU A 88 5.15 -0.49 14.91
CA GLU A 88 6.50 -0.02 14.60
C GLU A 88 6.92 -0.10 13.13
N PHE A 89 6.28 -1.01 12.37
CA PHE A 89 6.55 -1.17 10.94
C PHE A 89 5.85 -0.12 10.09
N SER A 90 4.91 0.63 10.67
CA SER A 90 4.32 1.76 9.98
C SER A 90 5.36 2.86 9.83
N PRO A 91 5.54 3.43 8.62
CA PRO A 91 6.34 4.66 8.45
C PRO A 91 5.82 5.84 9.29
N LEU A 92 4.57 5.75 9.74
CA LEU A 92 3.90 6.76 10.55
C LEU A 92 4.00 6.48 12.05
N TYR A 93 4.64 5.38 12.47
CA TYR A 93 4.70 4.97 13.87
C TYR A 93 5.27 6.05 14.80
N THR A 94 6.40 6.63 14.41
CA THR A 94 7.07 7.70 15.16
C THR A 94 6.17 8.93 15.35
N SER A 95 5.23 9.16 14.43
CA SER A 95 4.32 10.31 14.48
C SER A 95 3.25 10.20 15.57
N TRP A 96 3.00 9.01 16.12
CA TRP A 96 2.05 8.79 17.23
C TRP A 96 2.66 8.07 18.45
N ALA A 97 3.81 7.40 18.31
CA ALA A 97 4.48 6.70 19.39
C ALA A 97 5.30 7.65 20.28
N ASP A 98 5.89 8.70 19.70
CA ASP A 98 6.64 9.71 20.46
C ASP A 98 5.70 10.73 21.08
N SER A 99 5.35 10.50 22.35
CA SER A 99 4.67 11.48 23.21
C SER A 99 5.54 12.69 23.56
N THR A 100 6.81 12.69 23.16
CA THR A 100 7.83 13.70 23.48
C THR A 100 7.84 14.88 22.50
N ILE A 101 7.23 14.77 21.33
CA ILE A 101 7.01 15.89 20.43
C ILE A 101 5.78 16.64 20.95
N SER A 102 6.01 17.75 21.67
CA SER A 102 4.97 18.58 22.32
C SER A 102 3.91 19.17 21.39
N ASN A 103 3.95 18.83 20.10
CA ASN A 103 2.89 19.02 19.14
C ASN A 103 2.44 17.64 18.67
N SER A 104 1.38 17.08 19.27
CA SER A 104 0.74 15.89 18.72
C SER A 104 0.49 16.17 17.24
N SER A 105 1.11 15.35 16.37
CA SER A 105 1.05 15.52 14.93
C SER A 105 -0.42 15.68 14.50
N SER A 106 -0.67 16.42 13.41
CA SER A 106 -2.06 16.52 12.86
C SER A 106 -2.71 15.13 12.73
N PHE A 107 -1.87 14.14 12.44
CA PHE A 107 -2.21 12.73 12.40
C PHE A 107 -2.67 12.17 13.75
N ALA A 108 -1.92 12.36 14.84
CA ALA A 108 -2.29 11.85 16.16
C ALA A 108 -3.62 12.43 16.67
N LYS A 109 -3.89 13.72 16.40
CA LYS A 109 -5.17 14.35 16.72
C LYS A 109 -6.32 13.75 15.91
N GLU A 110 -6.11 13.56 14.61
CA GLU A 110 -7.12 12.97 13.73
C GLU A 110 -7.43 11.52 14.10
N LEU A 111 -6.39 10.73 14.42
CA LEU A 111 -6.54 9.37 14.93
C LEU A 111 -7.33 9.35 16.25
N GLN A 112 -7.00 10.22 17.20
CA GLN A 112 -7.73 10.30 18.47
C GLN A 112 -9.21 10.65 18.26
N ASN A 113 -9.53 11.54 17.33
CA ASN A 113 -10.91 11.89 17.01
C ASN A 113 -11.70 10.69 16.45
N ILE A 114 -11.07 9.88 15.59
CA ILE A 114 -11.68 8.68 15.02
C ILE A 114 -11.85 7.59 16.09
N LEU A 115 -10.83 7.38 16.93
CA LEU A 115 -10.91 6.44 18.04
C LEU A 115 -12.04 6.83 19.01
N ASN A 116 -12.13 8.11 19.36
CA ASN A 116 -13.19 8.63 20.23
C ASN A 116 -14.58 8.48 19.58
N SER A 117 -14.71 8.73 18.27
CA SER A 117 -16.01 8.59 17.58
C SER A 117 -16.52 7.15 17.56
N TRP A 118 -15.59 6.18 17.61
CA TRP A 118 -15.90 4.75 17.65
C TRP A 118 -15.94 4.19 19.08
N ASN A 119 -15.68 5.02 20.08
CA ASN A 119 -15.52 4.62 21.48
C ASN A 119 -14.47 3.50 21.66
N LEU A 120 -13.34 3.64 20.97
CA LEU A 120 -12.21 2.70 21.00
C LEU A 120 -10.95 3.38 21.54
N CYS A 121 -10.08 2.58 22.16
CA CYS A 121 -8.71 2.93 22.48
C CYS A 121 -7.75 2.33 21.44
N ILE A 122 -6.56 2.91 21.29
CA ILE A 122 -5.52 2.34 20.42
C ILE A 122 -5.10 0.93 20.83
N THR A 123 -5.25 0.58 22.11
CA THR A 123 -5.02 -0.76 22.65
C THR A 123 -6.03 -1.80 22.17
N ASP A 124 -7.22 -1.35 21.75
CA ASP A 124 -8.30 -2.23 21.28
C ASP A 124 -8.07 -2.66 19.82
N ILE A 125 -7.18 -1.98 19.10
CA ILE A 125 -6.77 -2.35 17.76
C ILE A 125 -5.84 -3.56 17.85
N LEU A 126 -6.29 -4.70 17.33
CA LEU A 126 -5.47 -5.89 17.17
C LEU A 126 -4.19 -5.55 16.39
N LYS A 127 -3.06 -5.53 17.10
CA LYS A 127 -1.75 -5.32 16.48
C LYS A 127 -1.44 -6.49 15.57
N TYR A 128 -0.83 -6.19 14.45
CA TYR A 128 -0.25 -7.20 13.59
C TYR A 128 0.95 -7.81 14.33
N SER A 129 0.75 -8.98 14.93
CA SER A 129 1.83 -9.77 15.50
C SER A 129 2.53 -10.52 14.38
N TYR A 130 3.76 -10.14 14.05
CA TYR A 130 4.64 -11.12 13.42
C TYR A 130 4.94 -12.23 14.42
N SER A 131 4.96 -13.47 13.96
CA SER A 131 5.25 -14.62 14.82
C SER A 131 6.74 -14.79 15.10
N VAL A 132 7.66 -14.11 14.43
CA VAL A 132 9.12 -14.30 14.62
C VAL A 132 9.87 -13.06 14.13
N HIS A 133 10.82 -12.52 14.90
CA HIS A 133 11.75 -11.50 14.38
C HIS A 133 12.68 -12.15 13.35
N PHE A 134 13.02 -11.47 12.25
CA PHE A 134 13.96 -12.03 11.27
C PHE A 134 15.32 -12.37 11.91
N GLU A 135 15.70 -11.67 12.98
CA GLU A 135 16.90 -11.93 13.78
C GLU A 135 16.85 -13.24 14.59
N ASP A 136 15.65 -13.73 14.91
CA ASP A 136 15.45 -15.05 15.52
C ASP A 136 15.70 -16.18 14.50
N HIS A 137 15.66 -15.88 13.20
CA HIS A 137 16.12 -16.77 12.15
C HIS A 137 17.63 -16.66 11.93
N ARG A 138 18.42 -17.23 12.85
CA ARG A 138 19.90 -17.35 12.71
C ARG A 138 20.34 -18.13 11.46
N GLU A 139 19.39 -18.75 10.76
CA GLU A 139 19.61 -19.68 9.67
C GLU A 139 19.21 -19.14 8.29
N VAL A 140 18.67 -17.91 8.18
CA VAL A 140 18.37 -17.32 6.87
C VAL A 140 19.43 -16.27 6.50
N LYS A 141 20.18 -16.51 5.44
CA LYS A 141 21.15 -15.55 4.89
C LYS A 141 20.54 -14.82 3.70
N ILE A 142 20.45 -13.49 3.81
CA ILE A 142 20.07 -12.61 2.70
C ILE A 142 21.35 -12.05 2.07
N TYR A 143 21.50 -12.29 0.78
CA TYR A 143 22.57 -11.76 -0.04
C TYR A 143 22.01 -10.61 -0.88
N THR A 144 22.51 -9.40 -0.65
CA THR A 144 22.06 -8.18 -1.35
C THR A 144 23.05 -7.70 -2.42
N SER A 145 24.32 -8.10 -2.33
CA SER A 145 25.38 -7.63 -3.24
C SER A 145 26.58 -8.58 -3.36
N SER A 146 26.58 -9.70 -2.64
CA SER A 146 27.74 -10.57 -2.48
C SER A 146 27.80 -11.70 -3.51
N LEU A 147 26.72 -11.94 -4.26
CA LEU A 147 26.70 -12.97 -5.28
C LEU A 147 27.09 -12.40 -6.65
N PRO A 148 27.81 -13.19 -7.47
CA PRO A 148 28.38 -12.71 -8.73
C PRO A 148 27.32 -12.32 -9.77
N PHE A 149 26.14 -12.96 -9.75
CA PHE A 149 25.02 -12.62 -10.63
C PHE A 149 24.26 -11.34 -10.22
N GLN A 150 24.55 -10.76 -9.05
CA GLN A 150 23.91 -9.52 -8.59
C GLN A 150 24.56 -8.26 -9.19
N ASN A 151 25.58 -8.39 -10.04
CA ASN A 151 26.38 -7.27 -10.53
C ASN A 151 25.94 -6.80 -11.93
N LYS A 152 25.47 -5.54 -12.03
CA LYS A 152 25.00 -4.93 -13.29
C LYS A 152 26.10 -4.62 -14.30
N HIS A 153 27.37 -4.57 -13.89
CA HIS A 153 28.49 -4.21 -14.77
C HIS A 153 28.94 -5.37 -15.67
N LEU A 154 28.53 -6.59 -15.36
CA LEU A 154 28.85 -7.77 -16.15
C LEU A 154 27.89 -7.90 -17.34
N ASN A 155 28.33 -8.59 -18.39
CA ASN A 155 27.48 -8.89 -19.53
C ASN A 155 26.33 -9.83 -19.10
N LEU A 156 25.14 -9.63 -19.66
CA LEU A 156 23.94 -10.45 -19.39
C LEU A 156 24.19 -11.96 -19.55
N CYS A 157 24.96 -12.38 -20.55
CA CYS A 157 25.29 -13.79 -20.75
C CYS A 157 26.11 -14.34 -19.58
N ILE A 158 27.05 -13.55 -19.05
CA ILE A 158 27.90 -13.95 -17.91
C ILE A 158 27.08 -14.01 -16.62
N ILE A 159 26.21 -13.01 -16.40
CA ILE A 159 25.29 -12.98 -15.26
C ILE A 159 24.37 -14.21 -15.28
N SER A 160 23.82 -14.53 -16.46
CA SER A 160 22.97 -15.70 -16.65
C SER A 160 23.71 -17.00 -16.33
N THR A 161 24.95 -17.16 -16.79
CA THR A 161 25.77 -18.33 -16.44
C THR A 161 26.00 -18.43 -14.93
N PHE A 162 26.37 -17.34 -14.26
CA PHE A 162 26.57 -17.34 -12.81
C PHE A 162 25.29 -17.63 -12.03
N TYR A 163 24.14 -17.20 -12.55
CA TYR A 163 22.84 -17.50 -11.96
C TYR A 163 22.50 -18.99 -12.07
N ILE A 164 22.66 -19.59 -13.25
CA ILE A 164 22.42 -21.02 -13.46
C ILE A 164 23.38 -21.86 -12.60
N GLU A 165 24.67 -21.52 -12.59
CA GLU A 165 25.66 -22.20 -11.75
C GLU A 165 25.34 -22.07 -10.25
N TYR A 166 24.76 -20.94 -9.83
CA TYR A 166 24.31 -20.74 -8.46
C TYR A 166 23.06 -21.58 -8.15
N LEU A 167 22.08 -21.65 -9.05
CA LEU A 167 20.89 -22.50 -8.91
C LEU A 167 21.27 -23.99 -8.82
N ASP A 168 22.22 -24.45 -9.63
CA ASP A 168 22.69 -25.84 -9.62
C ASP A 168 23.38 -26.24 -8.30
N ARG A 169 24.00 -25.27 -7.62
CA ARG A 169 24.67 -25.47 -6.32
C ARG A 169 23.74 -25.45 -5.12
N ILE A 170 22.48 -25.09 -5.34
CA ILE A 170 21.54 -24.77 -4.29
C ILE A 170 20.53 -25.90 -4.11
N SER A 171 20.20 -26.23 -2.85
CA SER A 171 19.13 -27.19 -2.57
C SER A 171 17.76 -26.58 -2.89
N ASN A 172 16.77 -27.41 -3.23
CA ASN A 172 15.40 -27.02 -3.61
C ASN A 172 14.64 -26.13 -2.60
N ASN A 173 15.25 -25.75 -1.47
CA ASN A 173 14.63 -25.02 -0.38
C ASN A 173 15.06 -23.54 -0.31
N ASN A 174 15.70 -23.02 -1.37
CA ASN A 174 16.05 -21.61 -1.47
C ASN A 174 15.01 -20.82 -2.26
N ILE A 175 14.84 -19.55 -1.87
CA ILE A 175 13.94 -18.62 -2.53
C ILE A 175 14.80 -17.51 -3.12
N THR A 176 14.93 -17.49 -4.44
CA THR A 176 15.53 -16.36 -5.14
C THR A 176 14.44 -15.33 -5.40
N LEU A 177 14.62 -14.13 -4.84
CA LEU A 177 13.70 -13.01 -5.02
C LEU A 177 14.29 -12.08 -6.07
N ASP A 178 13.93 -12.31 -7.33
CA ASP A 178 14.29 -11.41 -8.40
C ASP A 178 13.52 -10.10 -8.21
N THR A 179 14.18 -9.12 -7.60
CA THR A 179 13.66 -7.77 -7.52
C THR A 179 14.00 -7.08 -8.83
N ASP A 180 13.01 -6.46 -9.49
CA ASP A 180 13.27 -5.44 -10.52
C ASP A 180 13.84 -4.21 -9.80
N ALA A 181 15.09 -4.31 -9.34
CA ALA A 181 15.74 -3.26 -8.60
C ALA A 181 15.95 -2.06 -9.52
N SER A 182 15.56 -0.88 -9.02
CA SER A 182 15.69 0.44 -9.65
C SER A 182 16.82 0.53 -10.69
N LYS A 183 16.52 1.10 -11.87
CA LYS A 183 17.48 1.33 -12.96
C LYS A 183 18.79 2.01 -12.50
N SER A 184 18.79 2.71 -11.37
CA SER A 184 19.94 3.40 -10.78
C SER A 184 20.79 2.60 -9.79
N ALA A 185 20.34 1.44 -9.30
CA ALA A 185 21.10 0.65 -8.33
C ALA A 185 22.21 -0.17 -9.01
N ARG A 186 23.35 -0.33 -8.32
CA ARG A 186 24.50 -1.14 -8.80
C ARG A 186 24.21 -2.65 -8.77
N PHE A 187 23.26 -3.08 -7.94
CA PHE A 187 22.89 -4.48 -7.77
C PHE A 187 21.46 -4.74 -8.23
N THR A 188 21.24 -5.84 -8.94
CA THR A 188 20.02 -6.09 -9.74
C THR A 188 19.10 -7.18 -9.21
N SER A 189 19.47 -7.90 -8.15
CA SER A 189 18.65 -8.99 -7.59
C SER A 189 18.99 -9.24 -6.13
N ILE A 190 18.09 -9.88 -5.38
CA ILE A 190 18.29 -10.27 -3.97
C ILE A 190 18.11 -11.78 -3.86
N ALA A 191 19.03 -12.47 -3.18
CA ALA A 191 18.89 -13.91 -2.95
C ALA A 191 18.75 -14.19 -1.46
N ALA A 192 17.85 -15.12 -1.10
CA ALA A 192 17.69 -15.59 0.26
C ALA A 192 17.92 -17.10 0.33
N TYR A 193 18.75 -17.52 1.29
CA TYR A 193 19.12 -18.91 1.51
C TYR A 193 18.73 -19.35 2.93
N ASN A 194 18.07 -20.50 3.07
CA ASN A 194 17.72 -21.08 4.36
C ASN A 194 18.65 -22.26 4.71
N LEU A 195 19.37 -22.16 5.83
CA LEU A 195 20.37 -23.12 6.31
C LEU A 195 19.80 -24.39 6.93
N ASN A 196 18.50 -24.43 7.25
CA ASN A 196 17.90 -25.56 7.99
C ASN A 196 17.84 -26.88 7.23
N MET A 197 18.10 -26.89 5.93
CA MET A 197 17.92 -28.08 5.10
C MET A 197 19.19 -28.39 4.30
N GLN A 198 20.34 -28.36 4.99
CA GLN A 198 21.47 -29.15 4.51
C GLN A 198 21.04 -30.62 4.59
N LYS A 199 20.96 -31.29 3.43
CA LYS A 199 20.97 -32.76 3.42
C LYS A 199 22.14 -33.18 4.31
N VAL A 200 21.86 -33.92 5.38
CA VAL A 200 22.88 -34.68 6.10
C VAL A 200 23.43 -35.67 5.07
N SER A 201 24.52 -35.30 4.39
CA SER A 201 25.28 -36.19 3.54
C SER A 201 26.04 -37.13 4.46
N THR A 202 25.55 -38.36 4.54
CA THR A 202 26.32 -39.52 5.01
C THR A 202 27.37 -39.89 3.98
#